data_AF-A0A839JJB5-F1
#
_entry.id   AF-A0A839JJB5-F1
#
_cell.length_a   1.000
_cell.length_b   1.000
_cell.length_c   1.000
_cell.angle_alpha   90.00
_cell.angle_beta   90.00
_cell.angle_gamma   90.00
#
_symmetry.space_group_name_H-M   'P 1'
#
loop_
_entity.id
_entity.type
_entity.pdbx_description
1 polymer ?
#
loop_
_entity_poly.entity_id
_entity_poly.type
_entity_poly.pdbx_seq_one_letter_code
_entity_poly.pdbx_strand_id
1 'polypeptide(L)' 'MDKLNVLREKAVQLLQQNANDERERKKFELICEKLKDDSCFLNMDIEHSYAVLRDLGIEESSVKAIYSDLISR' A
#
# COMPACT_ATOMS: atom_id res chain seq x y z
N MET A 1 11.82 4.21 11.78
CA MET A 1 10.73 3.28 11.44
C MET A 1 10.74 3.08 9.93
N ASP A 2 10.55 1.84 9.50
CA ASP A 2 10.45 1.53 8.08
C ASP A 2 9.09 1.98 7.54
N LYS A 3 9.06 2.93 6.59
CA LYS A 3 7.80 3.41 5.99
C LYS A 3 7.01 2.26 5.36
N LEU A 4 7.71 1.26 4.81
CA LEU A 4 7.08 0.09 4.23
C LEU A 4 6.37 -0.75 5.30
N ASN A 5 6.95 -0.90 6.49
CA ASN A 5 6.30 -1.61 7.59
C ASN A 5 5.03 -0.90 8.07
N VAL A 6 5.02 0.44 8.09
CA VAL A 6 3.80 1.20 8.40
C VAL A 6 2.70 0.93 7.37
N LEU A 7 3.05 0.87 6.08
CA LEU A 7 2.10 0.54 5.01
C LEU A 7 1.57 -0.90 5.14
N ARG A 8 2.44 -1.87 5.48
CA ARG A 8 2.07 -3.26 5.73
C ARG A 8 1.07 -3.38 6.88
N GLU A 9 1.36 -2.73 8.01
CA GLU A 9 0.45 -2.72 9.17
C GLU A 9 -0.91 -2.12 8.80
N LYS A 10 -0.91 -1.02 8.04
CA LYS A 10 -2.14 -0.36 7.61
C LYS A 10 -2.94 -1.23 6.63
N ALA A 11 -2.29 -1.93 5.71
CA ALA A 11 -2.93 -2.87 4.79
C ALA A 11 -3.63 -4.00 5.54
N VAL A 12 -2.97 -4.57 6.56
CA VAL A 12 -3.56 -5.63 7.41
C VAL A 12 -4.75 -5.10 8.21
N GLN A 13 -4.67 -3.89 8.76
CA GLN A 13 -5.79 -3.26 9.46
C GLN A 13 -7.00 -3.07 8.53
N LEU A 14 -6.79 -2.54 7.32
CA LEU A 14 -7.84 -2.33 6.34
C LEU A 14 -8.46 -3.65 5.86
N LEU A 15 -7.65 -4.71 5.72
CA LEU A 15 -8.13 -6.05 5.41
C LEU A 15 -9.08 -6.57 6.51
N GLN A 16 -8.72 -6.40 7.78
CA GLN A 16 -9.54 -6.83 8.91
C GLN A 16 -10.84 -6.01 9.01
N GLN A 17 -10.76 -4.69 8.79
CA GLN A 17 -11.93 -3.80 8.80
C GLN A 17 -12.94 -4.14 7.70
N ASN A 18 -12.46 -4.59 6.54
CA ASN A 18 -13.29 -4.91 5.38
C ASN A 18 -13.56 -6.41 5.24
N ALA A 19 -13.39 -7.22 6.29
CA ALA A 19 -13.55 -8.67 6.22
C ALA A 19 -14.93 -9.16 5.73
N ASN A 20 -15.97 -8.33 5.90
CA ASN A 20 -17.35 -8.62 5.49
C ASN A 20 -17.70 -8.11 4.08
N ASP A 21 -16.82 -7.36 3.42
CA ASP A 21 -16.97 -6.91 2.04
C ASP A 21 -16.01 -7.72 1.16
N GLU A 22 -16.55 -8.65 0.37
CA GLU A 22 -15.72 -9.54 -0.46
C GLU A 22 -14.84 -8.78 -1.45
N ARG A 23 -15.34 -7.67 -2.00
CA ARG A 23 -14.61 -6.88 -3.01
C ARG A 23 -13.44 -6.15 -2.36
N GLU A 24 -13.70 -5.45 -1.26
CA GLU A 24 -12.67 -4.71 -0.54
C GLU A 24 -11.66 -5.67 0.11
N ARG A 25 -12.12 -6.79 0.65
CA ARG A 25 -11.26 -7.84 1.20
C ARG A 25 -10.27 -8.36 0.14
N LYS A 26 -10.74 -8.74 -1.05
CA LYS A 26 -9.85 -9.22 -2.14
C LYS A 26 -8.83 -8.16 -2.56
N LYS A 27 -9.25 -6.89 -2.60
CA LYS A 27 -8.35 -5.77 -2.90
C LYS A 27 -7.23 -5.67 -1.86
N PHE A 28 -7.57 -5.67 -0.56
CA PHE A 28 -6.57 -5.57 0.50
C PHE A 28 -5.74 -6.84 0.67
N GLU A 29 -6.25 -8.03 0.37
CA GLU A 29 -5.45 -9.27 0.25
C GLU A 29 -4.36 -9.10 -0.82
N LEU A 30 -4.72 -8.60 -2.01
CA LEU A 30 -3.74 -8.35 -3.07
C LEU A 30 -2.70 -7.30 -2.68
N ILE A 31 -3.13 -6.20 -2.04
CA ILE A 31 -2.20 -5.17 -1.54
C ILE A 31 -1.25 -5.76 -0.50
N CYS A 32 -1.75 -6.56 0.45
CA CYS A 32 -0.91 -7.23 1.44
C CYS A 32 0.13 -8.14 0.79
N GLU A 33 -0.27 -8.94 -0.20
CA GLU A 33 0.67 -9.81 -0.94
C GLU A 33 1.75 -8.99 -1.68
N LYS A 34 1.37 -7.89 -2.33
CA LYS A 34 2.33 -7.00 -3.01
C LYS A 34 3.33 -6.40 -2.04
N LEU A 35 2.86 -5.91 -0.89
CA LEU A 35 3.70 -5.25 0.11
C LEU A 35 4.65 -6.22 0.83
N LYS A 36 4.52 -7.55 0.70
CA LYS A 36 5.50 -8.51 1.25
C LYS A 36 6.87 -8.39 0.60
N ASP A 37 6.92 -7.97 -0.66
CA ASP A 37 8.18 -7.68 -1.37
C ASP A 37 8.71 -6.32 -0.90
N ASP A 38 9.94 -6.28 -0.40
CA ASP A 38 10.60 -5.03 0.00
C ASP A 38 10.83 -4.08 -1.20
N SER A 39 10.93 -4.64 -2.41
CA SER A 39 11.12 -3.90 -3.67
C SER A 39 9.81 -3.66 -4.42
N CYS A 40 8.64 -3.84 -3.78
CA CYS A 40 7.35 -3.82 -4.47
C CYS A 40 7.10 -2.53 -5.27
N PHE A 41 7.50 -1.37 -4.73
CA PHE A 41 7.31 -0.06 -5.38
C PHE A 41 8.30 0.20 -6.53
N LEU A 42 9.41 -0.55 -6.61
CA LEU A 42 10.32 -0.51 -7.76
C LEU A 42 9.82 -1.41 -8.90
N ASN A 43 9.09 -2.47 -8.54
CA ASN A 43 8.56 -3.47 -9.47
C ASN A 43 7.16 -3.14 -10.01
N MET A 44 6.53 -2.08 -9.51
CA MET A 44 5.23 -1.59 -9.95
C MET A 44 5.40 -0.29 -10.73
N ASP A 45 4.52 -0.03 -11.70
CA ASP A 45 4.47 1.30 -12.29
C ASP A 45 4.00 2.34 -11.26
N ILE A 46 4.22 3.61 -11.59
CA ILE A 46 3.90 4.72 -10.71
C ILE A 46 2.39 4.84 -10.45
N GLU A 47 1.55 4.48 -11.42
CA GLU A 47 0.10 4.57 -11.32
C GLU A 47 -0.45 3.56 -10.31
N HIS A 48 -0.04 2.29 -10.40
CA HIS A 48 -0.40 1.25 -9.44
C HIS A 48 0.18 1.56 -8.06
N SER A 49 1.42 2.05 -8.00
CA SER A 49 2.04 2.47 -6.74
C SER A 49 1.22 3.55 -6.03
N TYR A 50 0.76 4.56 -6.77
CA TYR A 50 -0.07 5.64 -6.23
C TYR A 50 -1.46 5.13 -5.86
N ALA A 51 -2.05 4.25 -6.66
CA ALA A 51 -3.33 3.62 -6.34
C ALA A 51 -3.27 2.86 -5.01
N VAL A 52 -2.22 2.06 -4.79
CA VAL A 52 -1.99 1.36 -3.51
C VAL A 52 -1.89 2.35 -2.35
N LEU A 53 -1.11 3.42 -2.49
CA LEU A 53 -0.99 4.43 -1.42
C LEU A 53 -2.33 5.11 -1.12
N ARG A 54 -3.12 5.45 -2.14
CA ARG A 54 -4.46 6.02 -1.98
C ARG A 54 -5.43 5.06 -1.31
N ASP A 55 -5.43 3.79 -1.72
CA ASP A 55 -6.25 2.73 -1.10
C ASP A 55 -5.87 2.51 0.37
N LEU A 56 -4.61 2.72 0.72
CA LEU A 56 -4.13 2.73 2.11
C LEU A 56 -4.48 4.02 2.85
N GLY A 57 -5.25 4.93 2.26
CA GLY A 57 -5.69 6.18 2.88
C GLY A 57 -4.54 7.17 3.10
N ILE A 58 -3.54 7.18 2.20
CA ILE A 58 -2.55 8.26 2.13
C ILE A 58 -3.18 9.43 1.37
N GLU A 59 -3.07 10.64 1.90
CA GLU A 59 -3.58 11.83 1.22
C GLU A 59 -2.83 12.10 -0.08
N GLU A 60 -3.54 12.54 -1.12
CA GLU A 60 -2.99 12.83 -2.44
C GLU A 60 -1.78 13.77 -2.41
N SER A 61 -1.84 14.78 -1.52
CA SER A 61 -0.76 15.73 -1.25
C SER A 61 0.55 15.06 -0.83
N SER A 62 0.45 13.90 -0.17
CA SER A 62 1.55 13.14 0.42
C SER A 62 1.97 11.93 -0.40
N VAL A 63 1.12 11.42 -1.30
CA VAL A 63 1.38 10.22 -2.13
C VAL A 63 2.72 10.32 -2.85
N LYS A 64 2.97 11.43 -3.55
CA LYS A 64 4.21 11.63 -4.32
C LYS A 64 5.45 11.61 -3.42
N ALA A 65 5.41 12.31 -2.28
CA ALA A 65 6.53 12.37 -1.35
C ALA A 65 6.82 10.99 -0.73
N ILE A 66 5.78 10.27 -0.33
CA ILE A 66 5.91 8.94 0.26
C ILE A 66 6.44 7.94 -0.76
N TYR A 67 5.93 7.96 -2.00
CA TYR A 67 6.44 7.12 -3.07
C TYR A 67 7.92 7.37 -3.34
N SER A 68 8.33 8.64 -3.49
CA SER A 68 9.74 9.00 -3.71
C SER A 68 10.64 8.47 -2.59
N ASP A 69 10.20 8.55 -1.33
CA ASP A 69 10.96 8.01 -0.19
C ASP A 69 11.00 6.48 -0.16
N LEU A 70 9.98 5.80 -0.69
CA LEU A 70 9.94 4.33 -0.76
C LEU A 70 10.88 3.79 -1.83
N ILE A 71 11.03 4.47 -2.96
CA ILE A 71 11.88 4.03 -4.07
C ILE A 71 13.33 4.54 -3.98
N SER A 72 13.61 5.52 -3.12
CA SER A 72 14.96 6.08 -2.94
C SER A 72 15.76 5.38 -1.83
N ARG A 73 15.23 4.29 -1.28
CA ARG A 73 15.90 3.42 -0.29
C ARG A 73 16.74 2.36 -0.97
#